data_AF-A0A0N4YXB9-F1
#
_entry.id   AF-A0A0N4YXB9-F1
#
_cell.length_a   1.000
_cell.length_b   1.000
_cell.length_c   1.000
_cell.angle_alpha   90.00
_cell.angle_beta   90.00
_cell.angle_gamma   90.00
#
_symmetry.space_group_name_H-M   'P 1'
#
loop_
_entity.id
_entity.type
_entity.pdbx_description
1 polymer ?
#
loop_
_entity_poly.entity_id
_entity_poly.type
_entity_poly.pdbx_seq_one_letter_code
_entity_poly.pdbx_strand_id
1 'polypeptide(L)'
;MYRNGQNQPVSIDMKADDEQVRFQMQGALPFKGNYISYYDFKTKLSQTQGWDESWQYLPSPMTANGQQMFNPPIPECEGARWIQIDYSGTNQKNRKCSDCYDFCLPDYGIEKDTVRGSEHLNIVKRVCFYLFVPEWRTYAQANTIEQV
;
A
#
# COMPACT_ATOMS: atom_id res chain seq x y z
N MET A 1 21.70 37.96 -12.45
CA MET A 1 20.54 38.06 -13.36
C MET A 1 19.30 37.70 -12.55
N TYR A 2 18.39 38.66 -12.34
CA TYR A 2 17.10 38.43 -11.68
C TYR A 2 16.23 37.54 -12.57
N ARG A 3 15.74 36.41 -12.06
CA ARG A 3 14.52 35.77 -12.58
C ARG A 3 13.47 35.85 -11.47
N ASN A 4 12.56 36.81 -11.62
CA ASN A 4 11.26 36.87 -10.95
C ASN A 4 10.43 35.63 -11.36
N GLY A 5 10.84 34.44 -10.94
CA GLY A 5 10.11 33.20 -11.15
C GLY A 5 9.08 33.04 -10.05
N GLN A 6 7.82 33.32 -10.38
CA GLN A 6 6.60 33.03 -9.59
C GLN A 6 6.83 32.76 -8.09
N ASN A 7 6.70 33.81 -7.27
CA ASN A 7 6.68 33.75 -5.80
C ASN A 7 5.46 33.00 -5.22
N GLN A 8 4.74 32.22 -6.03
CA GLN A 8 3.55 31.51 -5.61
C GLN A 8 3.97 30.14 -5.09
N PRO A 9 3.62 29.77 -3.84
CA PRO A 9 3.88 28.44 -3.34
C PRO A 9 3.05 27.41 -4.12
N VAL A 10 3.51 26.16 -4.12
CA VAL A 10 2.64 25.04 -4.49
C VAL A 10 1.46 25.04 -3.53
N SER A 11 0.24 25.17 -4.06
CA SER A 11 -0.97 25.01 -3.24
C SER A 11 -1.48 23.59 -3.36
N ILE A 12 -1.80 22.98 -2.23
CA ILE A 12 -2.46 21.68 -2.17
C ILE A 12 -3.79 21.87 -1.46
N ASP A 13 -4.87 21.56 -2.16
CA ASP A 13 -6.23 21.65 -1.68
C ASP A 13 -6.87 20.27 -1.72
N MET A 14 -7.29 19.77 -0.56
CA MET A 14 -8.06 18.54 -0.43
C MET A 14 -9.48 18.86 0.00
N LYS A 15 -10.47 18.37 -0.75
CA LYS A 15 -11.89 18.46 -0.38
C LYS A 15 -12.47 17.07 -0.30
N ALA A 16 -13.01 16.70 0.85
CA ALA A 16 -13.79 15.49 1.02
C ALA A 16 -15.29 15.83 0.97
N ASP A 17 -16.05 15.04 0.23
CA ASP A 17 -17.51 15.07 0.15
C ASP A 17 -18.01 13.62 0.30
N ASP A 18 -18.37 13.25 1.53
CA ASP A 18 -18.66 11.87 1.97
C ASP A 18 -17.63 10.85 1.45
N GLU A 19 -17.98 10.15 0.37
CA GLU A 19 -17.23 9.06 -0.27
C GLU A 19 -16.45 9.52 -1.50
N GLN A 20 -16.22 10.83 -1.67
CA GLN A 20 -15.35 11.35 -2.71
C GLN A 20 -14.32 12.32 -2.14
N VAL A 21 -13.06 12.14 -2.50
CA VAL A 21 -11.98 13.06 -2.12
C VAL A 21 -11.40 13.67 -3.38
N ARG A 22 -11.44 15.00 -3.48
CA ARG A 22 -10.79 15.76 -4.54
C ARG A 22 -9.48 16.32 -4.02
N PHE A 23 -8.38 15.88 -4.61
CA PHE A 23 -7.05 16.42 -4.38
C PHE A 23 -6.67 17.34 -5.54
N GLN A 24 -6.35 18.59 -5.25
CA GLN A 24 -5.91 19.57 -6.23
C GLN A 24 -4.54 20.10 -5.83
N MET A 25 -3.58 20.03 -6.75
CA MET A 25 -2.30 20.73 -6.66
C MET A 25 -2.24 21.84 -7.69
N GLN A 26 -1.99 23.07 -7.25
CA GLN A 26 -1.58 24.17 -8.11
C GLN A 26 -0.06 24.23 -8.12
N GLY A 27 0.55 23.88 -9.25
CA GLY A 27 1.99 23.76 -9.36
C GLY A 27 2.70 25.11 -9.45
N ALA A 28 3.81 25.21 -8.74
CA ALA A 28 4.85 26.21 -8.93
C ALA A 28 6.20 25.49 -9.05
N LEU A 29 7.24 26.17 -9.54
CA LEU A 29 8.58 25.57 -9.64
C LEU A 29 8.98 24.93 -8.29
N PRO A 30 9.43 23.66 -8.26
CA PRO A 30 9.87 22.83 -9.38
C PRO A 30 8.77 22.03 -10.13
N PHE A 31 7.52 22.03 -9.67
CA PHE A 31 6.42 21.28 -10.26
C PHE A 31 5.78 22.05 -11.43
N LYS A 32 5.98 21.55 -12.66
CA LYS A 32 5.54 22.22 -13.90
C LYS A 32 4.12 21.85 -14.33
N GLY A 33 3.16 21.88 -13.41
CA GLY A 33 1.79 21.57 -13.79
C GLY A 33 0.80 21.61 -12.63
N ASN A 34 -0.46 21.81 -12.98
CA ASN A 34 -1.58 21.64 -12.06
C ASN A 34 -2.08 20.22 -12.18
N TYR A 35 -2.43 19.63 -11.05
CA TYR A 35 -2.95 18.27 -10.97
C TYR A 35 -4.25 18.32 -10.20
N ILE A 36 -5.27 17.63 -10.70
CA ILE A 36 -6.51 17.40 -9.96
C ILE A 36 -6.79 15.91 -10.07
N SER A 37 -6.80 15.23 -8.92
CA SER A 37 -7.17 13.83 -8.82
C SER A 37 -8.43 13.71 -7.98
N TYR A 38 -9.33 12.84 -8.43
CA TYR A 38 -10.55 12.50 -7.73
C TYR A 38 -10.42 11.06 -7.24
N TYR A 39 -10.59 10.85 -5.94
CA TYR A 39 -10.72 9.54 -5.33
C TYR A 39 -12.21 9.31 -5.09
N ASP A 40 -12.84 8.48 -5.92
CA ASP A 40 -14.26 8.18 -5.82
C ASP A 40 -14.46 6.78 -5.23
N PHE A 41 -14.92 6.73 -3.98
CA PHE A 41 -15.24 5.50 -3.25
C PHE A 41 -16.68 5.04 -3.47
N LYS A 42 -17.51 5.85 -4.13
CA LYS A 42 -18.95 5.63 -4.29
C LYS A 42 -19.29 4.83 -5.55
N THR A 43 -18.67 5.17 -6.68
CA THR A 43 -19.06 4.62 -7.99
C THR A 43 -18.24 3.40 -8.45
N LYS A 44 -17.08 3.17 -7.83
CA LYS A 44 -16.14 2.11 -8.19
C LYS A 44 -15.98 1.11 -7.05
N LEU A 45 -17.03 0.30 -6.85
CA LEU A 45 -17.07 -0.76 -5.84
C LEU A 45 -16.28 -2.02 -6.25
N SER A 46 -15.86 -2.12 -7.51
CA SER A 46 -15.16 -3.29 -8.04
C SER A 46 -14.06 -2.89 -9.01
N GLN A 47 -12.95 -3.63 -8.97
CA GLN A 47 -11.91 -3.52 -9.97
C GLN A 47 -12.35 -3.97 -11.35
N THR A 48 -11.89 -3.25 -12.37
CA THR A 48 -12.11 -3.61 -13.78
C THR A 48 -10.90 -4.30 -14.43
N GLN A 49 -9.70 -4.15 -13.86
CA GLN A 49 -8.46 -4.79 -14.33
C GLN A 49 -7.95 -5.76 -13.26
N GLY A 50 -7.15 -6.76 -13.64
CA GLY A 50 -6.55 -7.70 -12.68
C GLY A 50 -5.33 -7.11 -11.97
N TRP A 51 -5.04 -7.62 -10.78
CA TRP A 51 -3.87 -7.25 -9.96
C TRP A 51 -2.61 -8.02 -10.41
N ASP A 52 -1.47 -7.35 -10.56
CA ASP A 52 -0.16 -7.99 -10.65
C ASP A 52 0.41 -8.28 -9.25
N GLU A 53 1.25 -9.30 -9.13
CA GLU A 53 1.89 -9.71 -7.89
C GLU A 53 3.36 -9.31 -7.88
N SER A 54 3.77 -8.53 -6.88
CA SER A 54 5.16 -8.19 -6.64
C SER A 54 5.73 -9.03 -5.49
N TRP A 55 6.64 -9.93 -5.84
CA TRP A 55 7.35 -10.82 -4.91
C TRP A 55 8.75 -10.32 -4.54
N GLN A 56 8.96 -9.00 -4.56
CA GLN A 56 10.29 -8.40 -4.37
C GLN A 56 10.55 -7.97 -2.93
N TYR A 57 9.85 -8.55 -1.96
CA TYR A 57 9.80 -8.08 -0.59
C TYR A 57 10.18 -9.16 0.41
N LEU A 58 10.94 -8.79 1.43
CA LEU A 58 11.40 -9.70 2.49
C LEU A 58 10.99 -9.15 3.86
N PRO A 59 10.31 -9.94 4.70
CA PRO A 59 9.99 -9.51 6.05
C PRO A 59 11.21 -9.60 6.97
N SER A 60 11.39 -8.59 7.81
CA SER A 60 12.40 -8.52 8.86
C SER A 60 11.72 -8.13 10.19
N PRO A 61 12.12 -8.71 11.34
CA PRO A 61 11.60 -8.28 12.63
C PRO A 61 11.96 -6.81 12.88
N MET A 62 10.99 -5.99 13.29
CA MET A 62 11.30 -4.64 13.74
C MET A 62 11.91 -4.69 15.14
N THR A 63 13.04 -4.00 15.32
CA THR A 63 13.69 -3.85 16.62
C THR A 63 13.09 -2.72 17.45
N ALA A 64 12.44 -1.75 16.80
CA ALA A 64 11.75 -0.64 17.46
C ALA A 64 10.29 -0.99 17.76
N ASN A 65 9.74 -0.41 18.83
CA ASN A 65 8.32 -0.52 19.14
C ASN A 65 7.52 0.27 18.08
N GLY A 66 6.88 -0.44 17.14
CA GLY A 66 6.11 0.17 16.05
C GLY A 66 4.97 1.07 16.52
N GLN A 67 4.46 0.88 17.74
CA GLN A 67 3.45 1.77 18.34
C GLN A 67 3.88 3.24 18.38
N GLN A 68 5.18 3.50 18.55
CA GLN A 68 5.71 4.86 18.62
C GLN A 68 5.70 5.58 17.26
N MET A 69 5.49 4.85 16.16
CA MET A 69 5.36 5.44 14.82
C MET A 69 3.98 6.04 14.56
N PHE A 70 3.00 5.72 15.40
CA PHE A 70 1.63 6.23 15.28
C PHE A 70 1.35 7.25 16.38
N ASN A 71 0.66 8.32 16.01
CA ASN A 71 0.20 9.33 16.97
C ASN A 71 -1.25 9.72 16.63
N PRO A 72 -2.25 9.24 17.38
CA PRO A 72 -2.14 8.44 18.61
C PRO A 72 -1.68 6.97 18.35
N PRO A 73 -1.20 6.25 19.38
CA PRO A 73 -0.97 4.81 19.30
C PRO A 73 -2.23 4.03 18.92
N ILE A 74 -2.08 2.87 18.31
CA ILE A 74 -3.19 2.01 17.85
C ILE A 74 -3.48 0.97 18.94
N PRO A 75 -4.59 1.07 19.69
CA PRO A 75 -4.84 0.19 20.85
C PRO A 75 -4.86 -1.30 20.50
N GLU A 76 -5.39 -1.66 19.32
CA GLU A 76 -5.50 -3.05 18.86
C GLU A 76 -4.15 -3.71 18.57
N CYS A 77 -3.09 -2.90 18.41
CA CYS A 77 -1.75 -3.38 18.15
C CYS A 77 -0.88 -3.42 19.44
N GLU A 78 -1.47 -3.27 20.63
CA GLU A 78 -0.72 -3.39 21.88
C GLU A 78 -0.21 -4.84 22.07
N GLY A 79 1.10 -5.00 22.28
CA GLY A 79 1.74 -6.32 22.35
C GLY A 79 1.89 -7.03 21.00
N ALA A 80 1.51 -6.40 19.89
CA ALA A 80 1.66 -6.99 18.57
C ALA A 80 3.13 -7.14 18.15
N ARG A 81 3.42 -8.19 17.39
CA ARG A 81 4.71 -8.39 16.75
C ARG A 81 4.81 -7.52 15.50
N TRP A 82 5.75 -6.59 15.49
CA TRP A 82 6.01 -5.72 14.35
C TRP A 82 7.02 -6.35 13.40
N ILE A 83 6.71 -6.29 12.10
CA ILE A 83 7.59 -6.70 11.01
C ILE A 83 7.71 -5.54 10.02
N GLN A 84 8.92 -5.34 9.53
CA GLN A 84 9.20 -4.43 8.43
C GLN A 84 9.31 -5.26 7.16
N ILE A 85 8.88 -4.69 6.04
CA ILE A 85 8.94 -5.35 4.74
C ILE A 85 9.94 -4.58 3.88
N ASP A 86 11.09 -5.20 3.62
CA ASP A 86 12.19 -4.58 2.91
C ASP A 86 12.17 -4.95 1.41
N TYR A 87 12.38 -3.96 0.55
CA TYR A 87 12.48 -4.18 -0.89
C TYR A 87 13.84 -4.82 -1.23
N SER A 88 13.81 -6.00 -1.80
CA SER A 88 14.98 -6.82 -2.15
C SER A 88 15.44 -6.67 -3.61
N GLY A 89 14.65 -6.00 -4.46
CA GLY A 89 14.93 -5.85 -5.89
C GLY A 89 14.80 -7.12 -6.74
N THR A 90 14.71 -8.30 -6.12
CA THR A 90 14.75 -9.61 -6.79
C THR A 90 13.45 -10.37 -6.54
N ASN A 91 12.94 -11.08 -7.55
CA ASN A 91 11.69 -11.84 -7.42
C ASN A 91 11.90 -13.10 -6.57
N GLN A 92 11.20 -13.18 -5.44
CA GLN A 92 11.32 -14.25 -4.45
C GLN A 92 10.22 -15.32 -4.54
N LYS A 93 9.35 -15.29 -5.56
CA LYS A 93 8.17 -16.17 -5.69
C LYS A 93 8.47 -17.68 -5.62
N ASN A 94 9.72 -18.08 -5.90
CA ASN A 94 10.14 -19.49 -5.86
C ASN A 94 11.05 -19.80 -4.66
N ARG A 95 11.13 -18.90 -3.68
CA ARG A 95 11.95 -19.13 -2.49
C ARG A 95 11.35 -20.26 -1.68
N LYS A 96 12.15 -21.28 -1.39
CA LYS A 96 11.76 -22.38 -0.51
C LYS A 96 11.99 -21.95 0.94
N CYS A 97 10.96 -21.98 1.77
CA CYS A 97 11.10 -21.95 3.22
C CYS A 97 10.09 -22.89 3.88
N SER A 98 10.54 -23.51 4.97
CA SER A 98 9.72 -24.43 5.77
C SER A 98 8.85 -23.64 6.74
N ASP A 99 7.59 -24.06 6.92
CA ASP A 99 6.59 -23.46 7.82
C ASP A 99 6.27 -21.98 7.56
N CYS A 100 6.59 -21.47 6.38
CA CYS A 100 6.18 -20.14 5.95
C CYS A 100 4.78 -20.15 5.35
N TYR A 101 4.12 -19.00 5.41
CA TYR A 101 2.86 -18.73 4.73
C TYR A 101 3.01 -17.59 3.74
N ASP A 102 2.15 -17.59 2.74
CA ASP A 102 2.09 -16.59 1.68
C ASP A 102 1.19 -15.45 2.15
N PHE A 103 1.77 -14.28 2.33
CA PHE A 103 1.03 -13.06 2.61
C PHE A 103 1.05 -12.19 1.36
N CYS A 104 -0.11 -11.68 0.95
CA CYS A 104 -0.23 -10.75 -0.16
C CYS A 104 -1.09 -9.56 0.26
N LEU A 105 -0.43 -8.45 0.56
CA LEU A 105 -1.05 -7.20 1.00
C LEU A 105 -1.46 -6.35 -0.22
N PRO A 106 -2.63 -5.71 -0.19
CA PRO A 106 -3.02 -4.77 -1.24
C PRO A 106 -2.16 -3.50 -1.15
N ASP A 107 -1.57 -3.09 -2.26
CA ASP A 107 -0.95 -1.77 -2.41
C ASP A 107 -1.91 -0.87 -3.17
N TYR A 108 -2.37 0.20 -2.51
CA TYR A 108 -3.35 1.13 -3.05
C TYR A 108 -2.66 2.30 -3.76
N GLY A 109 -3.19 2.70 -4.91
CA GLY A 109 -2.68 3.81 -5.69
C GLY A 109 -3.74 4.38 -6.63
N ILE A 110 -3.40 5.44 -7.34
CA ILE A 110 -4.27 6.01 -8.37
C ILE A 110 -4.10 5.19 -9.64
N GLU A 111 -5.17 4.55 -10.09
CA GLU A 111 -5.23 3.98 -11.44
C GLU A 111 -5.81 5.01 -12.40
N LYS A 112 -5.16 5.17 -13.55
CA LYS A 112 -5.63 6.03 -14.63
C LYS A 112 -6.18 5.18 -15.77
N ASP A 113 -7.50 5.22 -15.95
CA ASP A 113 -8.15 4.64 -17.12
C ASP A 113 -7.96 5.59 -18.32
N THR A 114 -7.01 5.25 -19.19
CA THR A 114 -6.69 6.04 -20.38
C THR A 114 -7.79 6.02 -21.44
N VAL A 115 -8.68 5.02 -21.41
CA VAL A 115 -9.80 4.88 -22.36
C VAL A 115 -10.96 5.76 -21.92
N ARG A 116 -11.25 5.80 -20.61
CA ARG A 116 -12.39 6.55 -20.06
C ARG A 116 -12.01 7.92 -19.50
N GLY A 117 -10.72 8.23 -19.43
CA GLY A 117 -10.20 9.51 -18.94
C GLY A 117 -10.44 9.74 -17.45
N SER A 118 -10.70 8.68 -16.68
CA SER A 118 -10.97 8.75 -15.25
C SER A 118 -9.77 8.30 -14.42
N GLU A 119 -9.60 8.94 -13.26
CA GLU A 119 -8.66 8.53 -12.23
C GLU A 119 -9.47 8.04 -11.03
N HIS A 120 -9.08 6.92 -10.44
CA HIS A 120 -9.75 6.37 -9.26
C HIS A 120 -8.75 5.70 -8.33
N LEU A 121 -9.08 5.65 -7.03
CA LEU A 121 -8.30 4.85 -6.09
C LEU A 121 -8.51 3.38 -6.44
N ASN A 122 -7.41 2.64 -6.51
CA ASN A 122 -7.47 1.23 -6.75
C ASN A 122 -6.30 0.48 -6.10
N ILE A 123 -6.39 -0.84 -5.99
CA ILE A 123 -5.21 -1.66 -5.67
C ILE A 123 -4.38 -1.82 -6.94
N VAL A 124 -3.24 -1.17 -6.98
CA VAL A 124 -2.37 -1.15 -8.17
C VAL A 124 -1.52 -2.42 -8.29
N LYS A 125 -1.21 -3.08 -7.16
CA LYS A 125 -0.50 -4.36 -7.12
C LYS A 125 -0.72 -5.07 -5.79
N ARG A 126 -0.39 -6.36 -5.73
CA ARG A 126 -0.29 -7.11 -4.47
C ARG A 126 1.17 -7.27 -4.08
N VAL A 127 1.51 -6.80 -2.88
CA VAL A 127 2.83 -6.99 -2.28
C VAL A 127 2.83 -8.35 -1.60
N CYS A 128 3.50 -9.33 -2.21
CA CYS A 128 3.54 -10.70 -1.75
C CYS A 128 4.89 -11.07 -1.15
N PHE A 129 4.87 -11.78 -0.02
CA PHE A 129 6.06 -12.23 0.69
C PHE A 129 5.77 -13.48 1.54
N TYR A 130 6.83 -14.22 1.84
CA TYR A 130 6.78 -15.38 2.74
C TYR A 130 7.08 -14.94 4.17
N LEU A 131 6.21 -15.29 5.13
CA LEU A 131 6.45 -15.03 6.54
C LEU A 131 6.27 -16.31 7.37
N PHE A 132 7.25 -16.57 8.23
CA PHE A 132 7.17 -17.61 9.24
C PHE A 132 6.43 -17.10 10.49
N VAL A 133 5.32 -17.75 10.81
CA VAL A 133 4.45 -17.44 11.96
C VAL A 133 4.46 -18.64 12.92
N PRO A 134 5.33 -18.64 13.95
CA PRO A 134 5.48 -19.80 14.85
C PRO A 134 4.18 -20.15 15.58
N GLU A 135 3.34 -19.16 15.86
CA GLU A 135 2.05 -19.29 16.52
C GLU A 135 1.07 -20.12 15.67
N TRP A 136 1.29 -20.22 14.36
CA TRP A 136 0.42 -20.96 13.44
C TRP A 136 0.82 -22.43 13.25
N ARG A 137 1.89 -22.89 13.90
CA ARG A 137 2.39 -24.27 13.76
C ARG A 137 1.36 -25.33 14.13
N THR A 138 0.56 -25.08 15.16
CA THR A 138 -0.48 -26.02 15.61
C THR A 138 -1.63 -26.13 14.62
N TYR A 139 -1.96 -25.06 13.89
CA TYR A 139 -3.01 -25.06 12.89
C TYR A 139 -2.63 -25.83 11.63
N ALA A 140 -1.36 -25.76 11.22
CA ALA A 140 -0.84 -26.56 10.09
C ALA A 140 -0.93 -28.08 10.37
N GLN A 141 -0.75 -28.49 11.63
CA GLN A 141 -0.83 -29.90 12.04
C GLN A 141 -2.26 -30.40 12.21
N ALA A 142 -3.23 -29.52 12.50
CA ALA A 142 -4.63 -29.91 12.61
C ALA A 142 -5.25 -30.20 11.24
N ASN A 143 -4.89 -29.43 10.20
CA ASN A 143 -5.42 -29.61 8.84
C ASN A 143 -4.93 -30.87 8.12
N THR A 144 -3.87 -31.54 8.61
CA THR A 144 -3.40 -32.82 8.06
C THR A 144 -4.08 -34.03 8.67
N ILE A 145 -4.85 -33.86 9.76
CA ILE A 145 -5.52 -34.98 10.46
C ILE A 145 -6.89 -35.31 9.84
N GLU A 146 -7.52 -34.39 9.11
CA GLU A 146 -8.84 -34.59 8.49
C GLU A 146 -8.82 -35.15 7.05
N GLN A 147 -7.66 -35.61 6.55
CA GLN A 147 -7.53 -36.19 5.20
C GLN A 147 -7.31 -37.72 5.20
N VAL A 148 -7.80 -38.46 6.20
CA VAL A 148 -7.78 -39.94 6.22
C VAL A 148 -9.19 -40.52 6.24
#